data_AF-A0A2N6CLF1-F1
#
_entry.id   AF-A0A2N6CLF1-F1
#
_cell.length_a   1.000
_cell.length_b   1.000
_cell.length_c   1.000
_cell.angle_alpha   90.00
_cell.angle_beta   90.00
_cell.angle_gamma   90.00
#
_symmetry.space_group_name_H-M   'P 1'
#
loop_
_entity.id
_entity.type
_entity.pdbx_description
1 polymer ?
#
loop_
_entity_poly.entity_id
_entity_poly.type
_entity_poly.pdbx_seq_one_letter_code
_entity_poly.pdbx_strand_id
1 'polypeptide(L)' 'MQSIKISSKVDEDAWNELKALAAETHQNVSGVLTEAIRDYIKRKRVRPEVLNHLERSIADNEELGRLLAE' A
#
# COMPACT_ATOMS: atom_id res chain seq x y z
N MET A 1 10.67 -11.09 -12.36
CA MET A 1 9.27 -10.62 -12.35
C MET A 1 8.93 -10.11 -13.74
N GLN A 2 7.75 -10.42 -14.24
CA GLN A 2 7.31 -10.01 -15.57
C GLN A 2 6.83 -8.54 -15.51
N SER A 3 7.44 -7.67 -16.31
CA SER A 3 7.03 -6.27 -16.43
C SER A 3 5.86 -6.13 -17.40
N ILE A 4 4.80 -5.44 -16.97
CA ILE A 4 3.65 -5.12 -17.81
C ILE A 4 3.74 -3.66 -18.27
N LYS A 5 3.34 -3.37 -19.52
CA LYS A 5 3.19 -1.98 -19.98
C LYS A 5 1.84 -1.46 -19.51
N ILE A 6 1.85 -0.29 -18.89
CA ILE A 6 0.64 0.44 -18.50
C ILE A 6 0.63 1.79 -19.22
N SER A 7 -0.55 2.27 -19.60
CA SER A 7 -0.75 3.65 -20.03
C SER A 7 -1.63 4.35 -19.01
N SER A 8 -1.16 5.48 -18.49
CA SER A 8 -1.90 6.34 -17.58
C SER A 8 -1.47 7.79 -17.80
N LYS A 9 -2.34 8.73 -17.45
CA LYS A 9 -1.98 10.15 -17.37
C LYS A 9 -1.45 10.46 -15.98
N VAL A 10 -0.41 11.29 -15.91
CA VAL A 10 0.22 11.78 -14.68
C VAL A 10 0.50 13.26 -14.90
N ASP A 11 0.41 14.06 -13.84
CA ASP A 11 0.76 15.47 -13.89
C ASP A 11 2.23 15.66 -14.30
N GLU A 12 2.48 16.70 -15.10
CA GLU A 12 3.81 16.96 -15.68
C GLU A 12 4.87 17.20 -14.59
N ASP A 13 4.52 17.97 -13.55
CA ASP A 13 5.41 18.28 -12.44
C ASP A 13 5.83 17.01 -11.69
N ALA A 14 4.85 16.16 -11.33
CA ALA A 14 5.10 14.88 -10.68
C ALA A 14 5.95 13.93 -11.55
N TRP A 15 5.74 13.96 -12.87
CA TRP A 15 6.57 13.19 -13.80
C TRP A 15 8.01 13.70 -13.88
N ASN A 16 8.21 15.02 -13.83
CA ASN A 16 9.54 15.64 -13.83
C ASN A 16 10.30 15.34 -12.54
N GLU A 17 9.64 15.41 -11.39
CA GLU A 17 10.23 15.03 -10.10
C GLU A 17 10.65 13.55 -10.06
N LEU A 18 9.82 12.64 -10.57
CA LEU A 18 10.15 11.22 -10.63
C LEU A 18 11.39 10.95 -11.51
N LYS A 19 11.52 11.67 -12.64
CA LYS A 19 12.70 11.58 -13.52
C LYS A 19 13.96 12.11 -12.83
N ALA A 20 13.85 13.22 -12.10
CA ALA A 20 14.97 13.77 -11.34
C ALA A 20 15.44 12.79 -10.26
N LEU A 21 14.50 12.23 -9.49
CA LEU A 21 14.80 11.21 -8.48
C LEU A 21 15.48 9.97 -9.10
N ALA A 22 14.99 9.49 -10.24
CA ALA A 22 15.61 8.37 -10.95
C ALA A 22 17.06 8.69 -11.39
N ALA A 23 17.33 9.92 -11.83
CA ALA A 23 18.67 10.35 -12.19
C ALA A 23 19.60 10.43 -10.96
N GLU A 24 19.11 10.97 -9.84
CA GLU A 24 19.85 11.07 -8.58
C GLU A 24 20.21 9.67 -8.03
N THR A 25 19.25 8.74 -8.02
CA THR A 25 19.46 7.38 -7.49
C THR A 25 20.15 6.43 -8.49
N HIS A 26 20.48 6.92 -9.70
CA HIS A 26 21.03 6.11 -10.79
C HIS A 26 20.15 4.89 -11.13
N GLN A 27 18.83 5.03 -10.94
CA GLN A 27 17.84 4.00 -11.26
C GLN A 27 17.12 4.37 -12.56
N ASN A 28 16.54 3.37 -13.22
CA ASN A 28 15.63 3.65 -14.33
C ASN A 28 14.25 4.08 -13.78
N VAL A 29 13.54 4.93 -14.54
CA VAL A 29 12.23 5.48 -14.15
C VAL A 29 11.19 4.38 -13.87
N SER A 30 11.23 3.27 -14.62
CA SER A 30 10.33 2.13 -14.41
C SER A 30 10.50 1.47 -13.03
N GLY A 31 11.75 1.37 -12.56
CA GLY A 31 12.10 0.85 -11.25
C GLY A 31 11.57 1.75 -10.14
N VAL A 32 11.87 3.05 -10.22
CA VAL A 32 11.39 4.05 -9.25
C VAL A 32 9.86 4.09 -9.22
N LEU A 33 9.19 4.05 -10.37
CA LEU A 33 7.74 3.99 -10.46
C LEU A 33 7.17 2.71 -9.81
N THR A 34 7.81 1.56 -10.05
CA THR A 34 7.40 0.28 -9.44
C THR A 34 7.53 0.32 -7.92
N GLU A 35 8.61 0.90 -7.40
CA GLU A 35 8.83 1.10 -5.97
C GLU A 35 7.78 2.04 -5.37
N ALA A 36 7.54 3.19 -6.00
CA ALA A 36 6.54 4.15 -5.56
C ALA A 36 5.13 3.54 -5.48
N ILE A 37 4.73 2.74 -6.48
CA ILE A 37 3.44 2.03 -6.48
C ILE A 37 3.36 1.06 -5.28
N ARG A 38 4.41 0.27 -5.04
CA ARG A 38 4.44 -0.69 -3.92
C ARG A 38 4.35 0.01 -2.58
N ASP A 39 5.11 1.07 -2.40
CA ASP A 39 5.14 1.86 -1.18
C ASP A 39 3.80 2.53 -0.92
N TYR A 40 3.17 3.09 -1.96
CA TYR A 40 1.84 3.68 -1.84
C TYR A 40 0.79 2.65 -1.41
N ILE A 41 0.77 1.47 -2.05
CA ILE A 41 -0.15 0.39 -1.68
C ILE A 41 0.11 -0.05 -0.23
N LYS A 42 1.37 -0.22 0.17
CA LYS A 42 1.76 -0.63 1.52
C LYS A 42 1.33 0.39 2.58
N ARG A 43 1.43 1.69 2.28
CA ARG A 43 0.98 2.78 3.18
C ARG A 43 -0.55 2.85 3.30
N LYS A 44 -1.28 2.49 2.25
CA LYS A 44 -2.75 2.58 2.22
C LYS A 44 -3.47 1.33 2.70
N ARG A 45 -2.84 0.15 2.62
CA ARG A 45 -3.42 -1.09 3.12
C ARG A 45 -3.16 -1.25 4.62
N VAL A 46 -4.20 -1.61 5.36
CA VAL A 46 -4.05 -2.10 6.74
C VAL A 46 -3.23 -3.38 6.69
N ARG A 47 -2.25 -3.49 7.60
CA ARG A 47 -1.41 -4.69 7.69
C ARG A 47 -2.29 -5.91 7.99
N PRO A 48 -2.11 -7.05 7.29
CA PRO A 48 -2.95 -8.24 7.50
C PRO A 48 -3.01 -8.68 8.96
N GLU A 49 -1.93 -8.52 9.72
CA GLU A 49 -1.87 -8.88 11.13
C GLU A 49 -2.79 -8.00 11.99
N VAL A 50 -2.95 -6.72 11.63
CA VAL A 50 -3.86 -5.78 12.31
C VAL A 50 -5.31 -6.12 11.98
N LEU A 51 -5.61 -6.44 10.72
CA LEU A 51 -6.93 -6.92 10.30
C LEU A 51 -7.34 -8.18 11.07
N ASN A 52 -6.47 -9.19 11.11
CA ASN A 52 -6.72 -10.42 11.87
C ASN A 52 -6.94 -10.16 13.37
N HIS A 53 -6.22 -9.21 13.96
CA HIS A 53 -6.39 -8.86 15.36
C HIS A 53 -7.72 -8.16 15.63
N LEU A 54 -8.16 -7.27 14.72
CA LEU A 54 -9.46 -6.61 14.80
C LEU A 54 -10.60 -7.63 14.68
N GLU A 55 -10.52 -8.56 13.71
CA GLU A 55 -11.51 -9.63 13.56
C GLU A 55 -11.62 -10.50 14.82
N ARG A 56 -10.48 -10.89 15.41
CA ARG A 56 -10.47 -11.60 16.70
C ARG A 56 -11.10 -10.79 17.82
N SER A 57 -10.73 -9.51 17.95
CA SER A 57 -11.26 -8.64 19.01
C SER A 57 -12.76 -8.43 18.89
N ILE A 58 -13.30 -8.39 17.66
CA ILE A 58 -14.75 -8.33 17.41
C ILE A 58 -15.41 -9.62 17.91
N ALA A 59 -14.88 -10.80 17.53
CA ALA A 59 -15.43 -12.08 17.96
C ALA A 59 -15.39 -12.28 19.48
N ASP A 60 -14.26 -11.92 20.11
CA ASP A 60 -14.10 -12.00 21.57
C ASP A 60 -15.09 -11.07 22.29
N ASN A 61 -15.32 -9.86 21.76
CA ASN A 61 -16.30 -8.93 22.32
C ASN A 61 -17.76 -9.38 22.12
N GLU A 62 -18.08 -10.00 20.99
CA GLU A 62 -19.41 -10.60 20.76
C GLU A 62 -19.68 -11.75 21.75
N GLU A 63 -18.67 -12.58 22.02
CA GLU A 63 -18.75 -13.63 23.04
C GLU A 63 -18.92 -13.04 24.44
N LEU A 64 -18.10 -12.06 24.81
CA LEU A 64 -18.18 -11.38 26.09
C LEU A 64 -19.54 -10.69 26.28
N GLY A 65 -20.07 -10.06 25.22
CA GLY A 65 -21.39 -9.43 25.23
C GLY A 65 -22.52 -10.43 25.47
N ARG A 66 -22.43 -11.65 24.93
CA ARG A 66 -23.39 -12.73 25.22
C ARG A 66 -23.33 -13.16 26.68
N LEU A 67 -22.13 -13.38 27.21
CA LEU A 67 -21.92 -13.84 28.59
C LEU A 67 -22.37 -12.81 29.63
N LEU A 68 -22.26 -11.51 29.33
CA LEU A 68 -22.64 -10.43 30.24
C LEU A 68 -24.14 -10.05 30.18
N ALA A 69 -24.88 -10.60 29.22
CA ALA A 69 -26.32 -10.35 29.06
C ALA A 69 -27.20 -11.39 29.79
N GLU A 70 -26.59 -12.42 30.39
CA GLU A 70 -27.20 -13.35 31.36
C GLU A 70 -27.00 -12.87 32.80
#